data_AF-A0A9J6G932-F1
#
_entry.id   AF-A0A9J6G932-F1
#
_cell.length_a   1.000
_cell.length_b   1.000
_cell.length_c   1.000
_cell.angle_alpha   90.00
_cell.angle_beta   90.00
_cell.angle_gamma   90.00
#
_symmetry.space_group_name_H-M   'P 1'
#
loop_
_entity.id
_entity.type
_entity.pdbx_description
1 polymer ?
#
loop_
_entity_poly.entity_id
_entity_poly.type
_entity_poly.pdbx_seq_one_letter_code
_entity_poly.pdbx_strand_id
1 'polypeptide(L)'
;MCTEKELPFFQEIEHILYVTEAKQFTKFEDAFFKVIAKCVSNPNRHVAQRAPYVWKNDYMLSLIEKNNQTVIPLMFPALHRAPRSTGTRQQWHCSATR
;
A
#
# COMPACT_ATOMS: atom_id res chain seq x y z
N MET A 1 -19.65 0.36 2.00
CA MET A 1 -20.04 -0.08 0.64
C MET A 1 -18.78 -0.53 -0.04
N CYS A 2 -18.67 -1.84 -0.27
CA CYS A 2 -17.53 -2.44 -0.96
C CYS A 2 -17.46 -1.84 -2.36
N THR A 3 -16.36 -1.19 -2.64
CA THR A 3 -16.03 -0.52 -3.90
C THR A 3 -15.95 -1.59 -4.99
N GLU A 4 -17.08 -1.85 -5.64
CA GLU A 4 -17.27 -2.77 -6.79
C GLU A 4 -16.24 -2.56 -7.92
N LYS A 5 -15.53 -1.42 -7.90
CA LYS A 5 -14.51 -0.99 -8.87
C LYS A 5 -13.06 -1.13 -8.39
N GLU A 6 -12.79 -1.34 -7.10
CA GLU A 6 -11.41 -1.40 -6.60
C GLU A 6 -10.75 -2.77 -6.81
N LEU A 7 -11.52 -3.86 -6.84
CA LEU A 7 -11.00 -5.19 -7.14
C LEU A 7 -10.45 -5.33 -8.58
N PRO A 8 -11.17 -4.89 -9.64
CA PRO A 8 -10.62 -4.91 -10.98
C PRO A 8 -9.42 -3.94 -11.14
N PHE A 9 -9.37 -2.83 -10.40
CA PHE A 9 -8.22 -1.93 -10.44
C PHE A 9 -6.91 -2.60 -9.99
N PHE A 10 -6.95 -3.45 -8.96
CA PHE A 10 -5.77 -4.22 -8.55
C PHE A 10 -5.36 -5.26 -9.58
N GLN A 11 -6.31 -5.87 -10.30
CA GLN A 11 -6.01 -6.81 -11.38
C GLN A 11 -5.35 -6.12 -12.56
N GLU A 12 -5.82 -4.93 -12.95
CA GLU A 12 -5.17 -4.13 -14.00
C GLU A 12 -3.76 -3.72 -13.60
N ILE A 13 -3.55 -3.33 -12.34
CA ILE A 13 -2.21 -3.07 -11.80
C ILE A 13 -1.32 -4.30 -11.91
N GLU A 14 -1.79 -5.48 -11.51
CA GLU A 14 -1.03 -6.74 -11.63
C GLU A 14 -0.65 -7.03 -13.09
N HIS A 15 -1.54 -6.76 -14.04
CA HIS A 15 -1.28 -6.94 -15.47
C HIS A 15 -0.25 -5.92 -16.01
N ILE A 16 -0.37 -4.65 -15.66
CA ILE A 16 0.62 -3.61 -16.04
C ILE A 16 2.00 -3.97 -15.50
N LEU A 17 2.05 -4.43 -14.25
CA LEU A 17 3.27 -4.87 -13.60
C LEU A 17 3.89 -6.12 -14.23
N TYR A 18 3.08 -7.01 -14.80
CA TYR A 18 3.56 -8.17 -15.56
C TYR A 18 4.25 -7.77 -16.88
N VAL A 19 3.75 -6.73 -17.55
CA VAL A 19 4.29 -6.27 -18.86
C VAL A 19 5.41 -5.23 -18.69
N THR A 20 5.57 -4.68 -17.48
CA THR A 20 6.54 -3.62 -17.20
C THR A 20 7.98 -4.13 -17.13
N GLU A 21 8.87 -3.51 -17.91
CA GLU A 21 10.31 -3.69 -17.79
C GLU A 21 10.92 -2.83 -16.67
N ALA A 22 12.01 -3.31 -16.07
CA ALA A 22 12.76 -2.63 -15.00
C ALA A 22 13.10 -1.15 -15.28
N LYS A 23 13.41 -0.80 -16.54
CA LYS A 23 13.74 0.59 -16.94
C LYS A 23 12.54 1.53 -16.95
N GLN A 24 11.34 1.00 -17.14
CA GLN A 24 10.10 1.77 -17.09
C GLN A 24 9.58 1.86 -15.65
N PHE A 25 9.84 0.83 -14.84
CA PHE A 25 9.44 0.79 -13.43
C PHE A 25 9.94 1.99 -12.63
N THR A 26 11.20 2.38 -12.78
CA THR A 26 11.79 3.54 -12.09
C THR A 26 11.10 4.87 -12.38
N LYS A 27 10.34 4.98 -13.47
CA LYS A 27 9.62 6.22 -13.81
C LYS A 27 8.29 6.37 -13.09
N PHE A 28 7.63 5.25 -12.74
CA PHE A 28 6.30 5.28 -12.12
C PHE A 28 6.27 4.68 -10.71
N GLU A 29 7.37 4.09 -10.24
CA GLU A 29 7.47 3.46 -8.92
C GLU A 29 6.99 4.37 -7.79
N ASP A 30 7.38 5.65 -7.79
CA ASP A 30 7.01 6.59 -6.74
C ASP A 30 5.48 6.79 -6.68
N ALA A 31 4.83 7.00 -7.83
CA ALA A 31 3.38 7.12 -7.92
C ALA A 31 2.68 5.81 -7.51
N PHE A 32 3.23 4.67 -7.95
CA PHE A 32 2.71 3.35 -7.62
C PHE A 32 2.75 3.05 -6.12
N PHE A 33 3.91 3.21 -5.48
CA PHE A 33 4.07 2.96 -4.05
C PHE A 33 3.28 3.96 -3.20
N LYS A 34 3.09 5.21 -3.65
CA LYS A 34 2.18 6.16 -2.98
C LYS A 34 0.73 5.67 -2.97
N VAL A 35 0.26 5.06 -4.06
CA VAL A 35 -1.09 4.48 -4.12
C VAL A 35 -1.18 3.25 -3.21
N ILE A 36 -0.20 2.34 -3.27
CA ILE A 36 -0.15 1.16 -2.39
C ILE A 36 -0.12 1.58 -0.91
N ALA A 37 0.68 2.58 -0.54
CA ALA A 37 0.72 3.16 0.79
C ALA A 37 -0.67 3.64 1.26
N LYS A 38 -1.41 4.35 0.40
CA LYS A 38 -2.80 4.76 0.68
C LYS A 38 -3.73 3.56 0.86
N CYS A 39 -3.63 2.55 -0.01
CA CYS A 39 -4.43 1.33 0.05
C CYS A 39 -4.19 0.53 1.33
N VAL A 40 -2.93 0.44 1.81
CA VAL A 40 -2.57 -0.22 3.06
C VAL A 40 -3.15 0.52 4.28
N SER A 41 -3.23 1.85 4.23
CA SER A 41 -3.87 2.66 5.27
C SER A 41 -5.39 2.76 5.16
N ASN A 42 -6.02 2.12 4.16
CA ASN A 42 -7.45 2.24 3.92
C ASN A 42 -8.24 1.45 5.00
N PRO A 43 -9.34 2.02 5.56
CA PRO A 43 -10.19 1.31 6.52
C PRO A 43 -10.86 0.05 5.95
N ASN A 44 -10.94 -0.11 4.63
CA ASN A 44 -11.44 -1.32 4.00
C ASN A 44 -10.41 -2.46 4.06
N ARG A 45 -10.67 -3.45 4.93
CA ARG A 45 -9.80 -4.60 5.17
C ARG A 45 -9.50 -5.42 3.90
N HIS A 46 -10.44 -5.52 2.96
CA HIS A 46 -10.22 -6.27 1.71
C HIS A 46 -9.17 -5.63 0.81
N VAL A 47 -9.12 -4.29 0.81
CA VAL A 47 -8.15 -3.49 0.05
C VAL A 47 -6.79 -3.53 0.74
N ALA A 48 -6.76 -3.29 2.05
CA ALA A 48 -5.54 -3.28 2.84
C ALA A 48 -4.82 -4.64 2.86
N GLN A 49 -5.57 -5.75 2.85
CA GLN A 49 -4.99 -7.10 2.77
C GLN A 49 -4.45 -7.46 1.40
N ARG A 50 -4.98 -6.89 0.31
CA ARG A 50 -4.59 -7.22 -1.07
C ARG A 50 -3.41 -6.40 -1.57
N ALA A 51 -3.26 -5.16 -1.11
CA ALA A 51 -2.16 -4.27 -1.48
C ALA A 51 -0.74 -4.88 -1.33
N PRO A 52 -0.40 -5.67 -0.30
CA PRO A 52 0.91 -6.31 -0.16
C PRO A 52 1.13 -7.51 -1.09
N TYR A 53 0.07 -8.11 -1.65
CA TYR A 53 0.21 -9.29 -2.52
C TYR A 53 0.92 -8.96 -3.84
N VAL A 54 0.87 -7.70 -4.24
CA VAL A 54 1.56 -7.20 -5.43
C VAL A 54 3.09 -7.36 -5.32
N TRP A 55 3.62 -7.55 -4.11
CA TRP A 55 5.05 -7.75 -3.85
C TRP A 55 5.45 -9.22 -3.70
N LYS A 56 4.55 -10.19 -3.90
CA LYS A 56 4.86 -11.61 -3.73
C LYS A 56 5.65 -12.23 -4.88
N ASN A 57 5.88 -11.50 -5.97
CA ASN A 57 6.65 -12.00 -7.10
C ASN A 57 8.15 -11.72 -6.88
N ASP A 58 9.00 -12.74 -7.03
CA ASP A 58 10.47 -12.63 -6.91
C ASP A 58 11.06 -11.55 -7.83
N TYR A 59 10.48 -11.37 -9.02
CA TYR A 59 10.88 -10.29 -9.93
C TYR A 59 10.59 -8.91 -9.32
N MET A 60 9.42 -8.73 -8.72
CA MET A 60 9.05 -7.48 -8.04
C MET A 60 9.91 -7.22 -6.82
N LEU A 61 10.20 -8.24 -6.02
CA LEU A 61 11.13 -8.11 -4.90
C LEU A 61 12.50 -7.63 -5.37
N SER A 62 13.03 -8.19 -6.47
CA SER A 62 14.32 -7.77 -7.02
C SER A 62 14.33 -6.31 -7.51
N LEU A 63 13.19 -5.80 -8.02
CA LEU A 63 13.03 -4.41 -8.43
C LEU A 63 12.93 -3.48 -7.21
N ILE A 64 12.18 -3.89 -6.19
CA ILE A 64 12.03 -3.15 -4.93
C ILE A 64 13.36 -3.05 -4.20
N GLU A 65 14.15 -4.13 -4.16
CA GLU A 65 15.47 -4.13 -3.52
C GLU A 65 16.44 -3.16 -4.21
N LYS A 66 16.41 -3.09 -5.54
CA LYS A 66 17.23 -2.13 -6.31
C LYS A 66 16.83 -0.67 -6.08
N ASN A 67 15.55 -0.42 -5.78
CA ASN A 67 15.01 0.93 -5.58
C ASN A 67 14.62 1.21 -4.11
N ASN A 68 15.21 0.45 -3.17
CA ASN A 68 14.80 0.47 -1.76
C ASN A 68 14.90 1.85 -1.10
N GLN A 69 15.86 2.69 -1.53
CA GLN A 69 16.08 4.04 -1.04
C GLN A 69 14.85 4.94 -1.26
N THR A 70 14.08 4.69 -2.33
CA THR A 70 12.86 5.43 -2.66
C THR A 70 11.61 4.74 -2.11
N VAL A 71 11.56 3.40 -2.18
CA VAL A 71 10.36 2.63 -1.81
C VAL A 71 10.13 2.58 -0.29
N ILE A 72 11.18 2.34 0.49
CA ILE A 72 11.08 2.22 1.96
C ILE A 72 10.47 3.47 2.62
N PRO A 73 10.95 4.71 2.36
CA PRO A 73 10.39 5.90 3.01
C PRO A 73 8.94 6.18 2.61
N LEU A 74 8.46 5.69 1.47
CA LEU A 74 7.05 5.82 1.06
C LEU A 74 6.14 4.82 1.79
N MET A 75 6.62 3.59 1.97
CA MET A 75 5.83 2.50 2.56
C MET A 75 5.86 2.50 4.09
N PHE A 76 6.97 2.92 4.71
CA PHE A 76 7.14 2.91 6.15
C PHE A 76 6.03 3.69 6.90
N PRO A 77 5.64 4.91 6.50
CA PRO A 77 4.57 5.66 7.16
C PRO A 77 3.19 5.03 7.00
N ALA A 78 2.95 4.26 5.94
CA ALA A 78 1.68 3.56 5.70
C ALA A 78 1.59 2.28 6.53
N LEU A 79 2.69 1.52 6.61
CA LEU A 79 2.78 0.32 7.43
C LEU A 79 2.76 0.64 8.94
N HIS A 80 3.40 1.73 9.36
CA HIS A 80 3.37 2.17 10.76
C HIS A 80 2.00 2.71 11.18
N ARG A 81 1.24 3.29 10.24
CA ARG A 81 -0.11 3.81 10.50
C ARG A 81 -1.20 2.76 10.33
N ALA A 82 -0.97 1.68 9.58
CA ALA A 82 -1.90 0.57 9.52
C ALA A 82 -2.13 0.08 10.96
N PRO A 83 -3.35 0.24 11.50
CA PRO A 83 -3.56 -0.02 12.90
C PRO A 83 -3.35 -1.51 13.13
N ARG A 84 -2.45 -1.85 14.06
CA ARG A 84 -2.55 -3.12 14.78
C ARG A 84 -4.02 -3.25 15.15
N SER A 85 -4.65 -4.34 14.72
CA SER A 85 -6.00 -4.69 15.12
C SER A 85 -6.02 -4.84 16.65
N THR A 86 -6.27 -3.74 17.34
CA THR A 86 -6.69 -3.73 18.74
C THR A 86 -8.03 -3.06 18.75
N GLY A 87 -9.08 -3.88 18.69
CA GLY A 87 -10.39 -3.44 19.11
C GLY A 87 -10.28 -3.02 20.57
N THR A 88 -10.24 -1.71 20.83
CA THR A 88 -10.87 -1.03 21.98
C THR A 88 -10.57 0.48 21.90
N ARG A 89 -11.65 1.26 21.72
CA ARG A 89 -11.88 2.58 22.32
C ARG A 89 -10.75 3.61 22.19
N GLN A 90 -10.71 4.32 21.05
CA GLN A 90 -10.21 5.71 21.06
C GLN A 90 -11.37 6.64 21.37
N GLN A 91 -11.67 6.76 22.66
CA GLN A 91 -12.32 7.95 23.22
C GLN A 91 -11.18 8.85 23.71
N TRP A 92 -10.43 9.47 22.78
CA TRP A 92 -9.53 10.58 23.11
C TRP A 92 -10.31 11.89 23.11
N HIS A 93 -11.34 11.95 23.97
CA HIS A 93 -11.78 13.21 24.53
C HIS A 93 -10.98 13.44 25.81
N CYS A 94 -9.69 13.75 25.66
CA CYS A 94 -9.01 14.59 26.64
C CYS A 94 -9.28 16.05 26.24
N SER A 95 -10.45 16.56 26.60
CA SER A 95 -10.58 17.99 26.87
C SER A 95 -10.35 18.15 28.37
N ALA A 96 -9.24 18.78 28.68
CA ALA A 96 -8.76 19.10 30.01
C ALA A 96 -9.82 19.77 30.88
N THR A 97 -9.75 19.47 32.17
CA THR A 97 -9.90 20.39 33.30
C THR A 97 -10.39 21.80 32.95
N ARG A 98 -11.69 22.04 33.15
CA ARG A 98 -12.17 23.13 34.01
C ARG A 98 -13.59 22.85 34.47
#